data_AF-A0A960MWK8-F1
#
_entry.id   AF-A0A960MWK8-F1
#
_cell.length_a   1.000
_cell.length_b   1.000
_cell.length_c   1.000
_cell.angle_alpha   90.00
_cell.angle_beta   90.00
_cell.angle_gamma   90.00
#
_symmetry.space_group_name_H-M   'P 1'
#
loop_
_entity.id
_entity.type
_entity.pdbx_description
1 polymer ?
#
loop_
_entity_poly.entity_id
_entity_poly.type
_entity_poly.pdbx_seq_one_letter_code
_entity_poly.pdbx_strand_id
1 'polypeptide(L)'
;MAKKIVVVVGIVIVGIIAAAWAGATWLYGEGTQSAFAKIGDSTEDVEHLVTVTPGDYARGFLSSEAVTKISPKGEEETEGKSLSLKHQIFHGPLAITPEGVKPCHSYIVTTLDADALPEEVAEGITKAFGDAEPVTIRLVAEFDGSVSGVIEVPAVSWSEGGNSGRFGGITLTFQGATKKGSSDETELTFLNAELKLAELTLQELDGDSLVISPSTGHMEYEQDQQLKGEWPGGSLRFAGTDFNLDVESLSGRIDQVNHGKTTPLLLGSTSIELSGVKAGKEEAMFHLDRVEFS
;
A
#
# COMPACT_ATOMS: atom_id res chain seq x y z
N MET A 1 44.64 -40.61 1.65
CA MET A 1 43.66 -40.63 0.53
C MET A 1 42.27 -40.12 0.94
N ALA A 2 41.70 -40.56 2.06
CA ALA A 2 40.37 -40.13 2.53
C ALA A 2 40.16 -38.59 2.56
N LYS A 3 41.12 -37.81 3.07
CA LYS A 3 41.02 -36.33 3.11
C LYS A 3 40.83 -35.69 1.72
N LYS A 4 41.47 -36.22 0.67
CA LYS A 4 41.33 -35.68 -0.70
C LYS A 4 39.96 -36.01 -1.30
N ILE A 5 39.43 -37.21 -1.02
CA ILE A 5 38.10 -37.63 -1.46
C ILE A 5 37.02 -36.77 -0.77
N VAL A 6 37.15 -36.52 0.53
CA VAL A 6 36.21 -35.64 1.27
C VAL A 6 36.20 -34.22 0.71
N VAL A 7 37.37 -33.66 0.37
CA VAL A 7 37.45 -32.32 -0.24
C VAL A 7 36.79 -32.30 -1.64
N VAL A 8 37.08 -33.29 -2.49
CA VAL A 8 36.49 -33.37 -3.83
C VAL A 8 34.97 -33.55 -3.75
N VAL A 9 34.49 -34.45 -2.89
CA VAL A 9 33.05 -34.65 -2.67
C VAL A 9 32.39 -33.39 -2.12
N GLY A 10 33.04 -32.70 -1.18
CA GLY A 10 32.54 -31.42 -0.65
C GLY A 10 32.39 -30.35 -1.74
N ILE A 11 33.41 -30.19 -2.60
CA ILE A 11 33.36 -29.25 -3.73
C ILE A 11 32.23 -29.60 -4.69
N VAL A 12 32.07 -30.88 -5.03
CA VAL A 12 31.00 -31.33 -5.93
C VAL A 12 29.62 -31.03 -5.33
N ILE A 13 29.41 -31.30 -4.05
CA ILE A 13 28.14 -31.02 -3.37
C ILE A 13 27.84 -29.52 -3.37
N VAL A 14 28.82 -28.68 -2.99
CA VAL A 14 28.66 -27.22 -3.03
C VAL A 14 28.35 -26.73 -4.44
N GLY A 15 29.02 -27.28 -5.46
CA GLY A 15 28.76 -26.95 -6.86
C GLY A 15 27.35 -27.31 -7.31
N ILE A 16 26.84 -28.48 -6.93
CA ILE A 16 25.47 -28.90 -7.22
C ILE A 16 24.45 -27.99 -6.53
N ILE A 17 24.67 -27.64 -5.25
CA ILE A 17 23.80 -26.74 -4.50
C ILE A 17 23.78 -25.35 -5.15
N ALA A 18 24.94 -24.81 -5.52
CA ALA A 18 25.03 -23.50 -6.18
C ALA A 18 24.35 -23.51 -7.56
N ALA A 19 24.53 -24.57 -8.35
CA ALA A 19 23.87 -24.72 -9.65
C ALA A 19 22.34 -24.86 -9.52
N ALA A 20 21.88 -25.64 -8.53
CA ALA A 20 20.45 -25.80 -8.25
C ALA A 20 19.81 -24.48 -7.80
N TRP A 21 20.48 -23.73 -6.91
CA TRP A 21 20.03 -22.40 -6.48
C TRP A 21 19.98 -21.43 -7.66
N ALA A 22 21.04 -21.36 -8.48
CA ALA A 22 21.07 -20.48 -9.64
C ALA A 22 19.97 -20.81 -10.66
N GLY A 23 19.73 -22.11 -10.92
CA GLY A 23 18.65 -22.55 -11.79
C GLY A 23 17.27 -22.19 -11.25
N ALA A 24 17.05 -22.37 -9.94
CA ALA A 24 15.80 -21.97 -9.29
C ALA A 24 15.58 -20.46 -9.40
N THR A 25 16.56 -19.65 -9.01
CA THR A 25 16.52 -18.18 -9.11
C THR A 25 16.15 -17.72 -10.52
N TRP A 26 16.76 -18.33 -11.55
CA TRP A 26 16.41 -18.01 -12.94
C TRP A 26 14.92 -18.24 -13.25
N LEU A 27 14.37 -19.39 -12.85
CA LEU A 27 12.96 -19.72 -13.07
C LEU A 27 12.01 -18.76 -12.33
N TYR A 28 12.32 -18.39 -11.09
CA TYR A 28 11.54 -17.39 -10.34
C TYR A 28 11.54 -16.02 -11.01
N GLY A 29 12.66 -15.59 -11.59
CA GLY A 29 12.73 -14.33 -12.34
C GLY A 29 11.85 -14.32 -13.59
N GLU A 30 11.66 -15.46 -14.25
CA GLU A 30 10.77 -15.58 -15.42
C GLU A 30 9.30 -15.53 -15.01
N GLY A 31 8.94 -16.25 -13.94
CA GLY A 31 7.59 -16.21 -13.36
C GLY A 31 7.21 -14.80 -12.92
N THR A 32 8.14 -14.08 -12.29
CA THR A 32 7.96 -12.68 -11.88
C THR A 32 7.69 -11.76 -13.06
N GLN A 33 8.46 -11.89 -14.15
CA GLN A 33 8.25 -11.08 -15.35
C GLN A 33 6.88 -11.33 -15.98
N SER A 34 6.46 -12.60 -16.05
CA SER A 34 5.14 -12.97 -16.57
C SER A 34 4.01 -12.45 -15.67
N ALA A 35 4.18 -12.52 -14.34
CA ALA A 35 3.21 -11.97 -13.40
C ALA A 35 3.10 -10.44 -13.52
N PHE A 36 4.23 -9.74 -13.68
CA PHE A 36 4.24 -8.29 -13.87
C PHE A 36 3.54 -7.86 -15.16
N ALA A 37 3.79 -8.57 -16.27
CA ALA A 37 3.13 -8.28 -17.54
C ALA A 37 1.60 -8.38 -17.43
N LYS A 38 1.08 -9.31 -16.61
CA LYS A 38 -0.36 -9.48 -16.38
C LYS A 38 -1.00 -8.39 -15.52
N ILE A 39 -0.22 -7.57 -14.81
CA ILE A 39 -0.78 -6.48 -13.98
C ILE A 39 -1.59 -5.53 -14.86
N GLY A 40 -1.05 -5.17 -16.04
CA GLY A 40 -1.75 -4.31 -17.00
C GLY A 40 -3.02 -4.95 -17.59
N ASP A 41 -3.05 -6.27 -17.69
CA ASP A 41 -4.23 -7.01 -18.18
C ASP A 41 -5.30 -7.13 -17.09
N SER A 42 -4.90 -7.20 -15.81
CA SER A 42 -5.81 -7.40 -14.66
C SER A 42 -6.46 -6.12 -14.12
N THR A 43 -6.05 -4.95 -14.60
CA THR A 43 -6.57 -3.66 -14.12
C THR A 43 -7.90 -3.22 -14.73
N GLU A 44 -8.54 -4.07 -15.54
CA GLU A 44 -9.92 -3.88 -16.01
C GLU A 44 -10.94 -3.76 -14.85
N ASP A 45 -10.61 -4.22 -13.64
CA ASP A 45 -11.53 -4.18 -12.50
C ASP A 45 -11.46 -2.89 -11.63
N VAL A 46 -10.37 -2.10 -11.70
CA VAL A 46 -10.23 -0.80 -10.96
C VAL A 46 -10.72 0.39 -11.81
N GLU A 47 -11.41 0.07 -12.91
CA GLU A 47 -11.67 0.87 -14.10
C GLU A 47 -12.47 2.17 -13.94
N HIS A 48 -12.86 2.61 -12.76
CA HIS A 48 -13.72 3.78 -12.65
C HIS A 48 -12.95 5.09 -12.47
N LEU A 49 -11.73 5.04 -11.96
CA LEU A 49 -10.99 6.24 -11.57
C LEU A 49 -9.57 6.30 -12.13
N VAL A 50 -8.87 5.17 -12.20
CA VAL A 50 -7.46 5.13 -12.62
C VAL A 50 -7.18 4.00 -13.61
N THR A 51 -6.21 4.25 -14.48
CA THR A 51 -5.60 3.28 -15.38
C THR A 51 -4.18 3.01 -14.90
N VAL A 52 -3.83 1.72 -14.80
CA VAL A 52 -2.49 1.27 -14.41
C VAL A 52 -1.82 0.69 -15.65
N THR A 53 -0.71 1.29 -16.08
CA THR A 53 0.02 0.88 -17.27
C THR A 53 1.39 0.33 -16.86
N PRO A 54 1.70 -0.94 -17.18
CA PRO A 54 3.04 -1.46 -16.97
C PRO A 54 4.02 -0.72 -17.90
N GLY A 55 5.11 -0.23 -17.33
CA GLY A 55 6.21 0.42 -18.04
C GLY A 55 7.36 -0.54 -18.28
N ASP A 56 8.59 -0.02 -18.21
CA ASP A 56 9.80 -0.80 -18.45
C ASP A 56 10.01 -1.87 -17.39
N TYR A 57 10.48 -3.05 -17.82
CA TYR A 57 10.89 -4.15 -16.94
C TYR A 57 12.31 -4.60 -17.30
N ALA A 58 13.24 -4.37 -16.39
CA ALA A 58 14.62 -4.80 -16.50
C ALA A 58 14.84 -6.05 -15.64
N ARG A 59 14.88 -7.22 -16.29
CA ARG A 59 15.16 -8.50 -15.61
C ARG A 59 16.63 -8.57 -15.21
N GLY A 60 16.89 -8.78 -13.93
CA GLY A 60 18.20 -9.19 -13.44
C GLY A 60 18.21 -10.61 -12.88
N PHE A 61 19.39 -11.07 -12.45
CA PHE A 61 19.57 -12.43 -11.96
C PHE A 61 18.98 -12.62 -10.56
N LEU A 62 19.26 -11.73 -9.60
CA LEU A 62 18.73 -11.82 -8.22
C LEU A 62 17.63 -10.82 -7.91
N SER A 63 17.64 -9.73 -8.65
CA SER A 63 16.67 -8.66 -8.54
C SER A 63 16.31 -8.20 -9.95
N SER A 64 15.07 -7.77 -10.13
CA SER A 64 14.59 -7.10 -11.32
C SER A 64 14.14 -5.69 -10.93
N GLU A 65 14.11 -4.80 -11.91
CA GLU A 65 13.54 -3.46 -11.76
C GLU A 65 12.35 -3.35 -12.71
N ALA A 66 11.29 -2.70 -12.25
CA ALA A 66 10.12 -2.44 -13.07
C ALA A 66 9.55 -1.05 -12.77
N VAL A 67 8.84 -0.46 -13.73
CA VAL A 67 8.11 0.80 -13.53
C VAL A 67 6.65 0.58 -13.87
N THR A 68 5.75 1.10 -13.04
CA THR A 68 4.31 1.13 -13.33
C THR A 68 3.85 2.58 -13.33
N LYS A 69 3.00 2.95 -14.28
CA LYS A 69 2.36 4.27 -14.33
C LYS A 69 0.91 4.15 -13.88
N ILE A 70 0.48 5.03 -13.01
CA ILE A 70 -0.90 5.18 -12.59
C ILE A 70 -1.38 6.53 -13.11
N SER A 71 -2.49 6.56 -13.82
CA SER A 71 -3.05 7.78 -14.39
C SER A 71 -4.55 7.82 -14.14
N PRO A 72 -5.19 9.00 -14.04
CA PRO A 72 -6.63 9.09 -14.12
C PRO A 72 -7.13 8.48 -15.42
N LYS A 73 -8.27 7.79 -15.37
CA LYS A 73 -8.83 7.14 -16.57
C LYS A 73 -9.09 8.17 -17.68
N GLY A 74 -8.62 7.88 -18.89
CA GLY A 74 -8.72 8.76 -20.05
C GLY A 74 -7.66 9.86 -20.10
N GLU A 75 -6.73 9.90 -19.14
CA GLU A 75 -5.60 10.84 -19.11
C GLU A 75 -4.24 10.12 -19.16
N GLU A 76 -4.20 8.88 -19.66
CA GLU A 76 -3.00 8.01 -19.67
C GLU A 76 -1.78 8.65 -20.34
N GLU A 77 -2.03 9.41 -21.40
CA GLU A 77 -1.01 10.10 -22.20
C GLU A 77 -0.81 11.57 -21.80
N THR A 78 -1.50 12.05 -20.75
CA THR A 78 -1.41 13.45 -20.32
C THR A 78 -0.18 13.67 -19.45
N GLU A 79 0.75 14.49 -19.94
CA GLU A 79 1.97 14.85 -19.23
C GLU A 79 1.66 15.50 -17.87
N GLY A 80 2.38 15.08 -16.83
CA GLY A 80 2.22 15.59 -15.47
C GLY A 80 0.99 15.08 -14.71
N LYS A 81 0.18 14.20 -15.32
CA LYS A 81 -0.99 13.59 -14.68
C LYS A 81 -0.85 12.10 -14.36
N SER A 82 0.25 11.49 -14.77
CA SER A 82 0.60 10.14 -14.36
C SER A 82 1.57 10.15 -13.18
N LEU A 83 1.31 9.26 -12.23
CA LEU A 83 2.19 8.91 -11.12
C LEU A 83 3.00 7.69 -11.55
N SER A 84 4.32 7.79 -11.56
CA SER A 84 5.18 6.65 -11.85
C SER A 84 5.66 6.00 -10.55
N LEU A 85 5.59 4.69 -10.46
CA LEU A 85 6.06 3.89 -9.34
C LEU A 85 7.22 3.02 -9.80
N LYS A 86 8.34 3.07 -9.08
CA LYS A 86 9.51 2.22 -9.28
C LYS A 86 9.39 1.00 -8.39
N HIS A 87 9.58 -0.18 -8.96
CA HIS A 87 9.56 -1.46 -8.27
C HIS A 87 10.94 -2.11 -8.33
N GLN A 88 11.46 -2.49 -7.17
CA GLN A 88 12.61 -3.37 -7.05
C GLN A 88 12.14 -4.74 -6.58
N ILE A 89 12.28 -5.75 -7.43
CA ILE A 89 11.73 -7.08 -7.22
C ILE A 89 12.87 -8.06 -6.96
N PHE A 90 13.03 -8.49 -5.73
CA PHE A 90 13.98 -9.52 -5.32
C PHE A 90 13.31 -10.89 -5.43
N HIS A 91 13.93 -11.84 -6.11
CA HIS A 91 13.31 -13.14 -6.39
C HIS A 91 14.30 -14.30 -6.23
N GLY A 92 13.75 -15.51 -6.12
CA GLY A 92 14.51 -16.74 -5.93
C GLY A 92 14.21 -17.41 -4.59
N PRO A 93 14.67 -18.67 -4.38
CA PRO A 93 14.35 -19.44 -3.19
C PRO A 93 14.84 -18.81 -1.88
N LEU A 94 15.84 -17.92 -1.98
CA LEU A 94 16.38 -17.09 -0.92
C LEU A 94 16.64 -15.70 -1.51
N ALA A 95 15.66 -14.80 -1.39
CA ALA A 95 15.76 -13.44 -1.88
C ALA A 95 16.73 -12.63 -0.98
N ILE A 96 17.69 -11.93 -1.59
CA ILE A 96 18.63 -11.05 -0.88
C ILE A 96 18.04 -9.64 -0.95
N THR A 97 17.33 -9.22 0.11
CA THR A 97 16.60 -7.95 0.15
C THR A 97 17.37 -6.90 0.97
N PRO A 98 16.96 -5.61 0.95
CA PRO A 98 17.56 -4.58 1.79
C PRO A 98 17.42 -4.87 3.30
N GLU A 99 16.45 -5.70 3.67
CA GLU A 99 16.20 -6.14 5.05
C GLU A 99 16.91 -7.46 5.41
N GLY A 100 17.71 -8.01 4.49
CA GLY A 100 18.44 -9.26 4.66
C GLY A 100 17.93 -10.40 3.77
N VAL A 101 18.39 -11.61 4.07
CA VAL A 101 18.01 -12.81 3.29
C VAL A 101 16.66 -13.32 3.76
N LYS A 102 15.69 -13.43 2.85
CA LYS A 102 14.34 -13.93 3.13
C LYS A 102 14.01 -15.16 2.28
N PRO A 103 13.52 -16.26 2.88
CA PRO A 103 12.96 -17.38 2.12
C PRO A 103 11.54 -17.01 1.67
N CYS A 104 11.39 -16.58 0.42
CA CYS A 104 10.10 -16.21 -0.17
C CYS A 104 10.17 -16.41 -1.69
N HIS A 105 9.02 -16.46 -2.38
CA HIS A 105 9.01 -16.49 -3.85
C HIS A 105 9.56 -15.17 -4.41
N SER A 106 9.04 -14.05 -3.91
CA SER A 106 9.47 -12.72 -4.31
C SER A 106 9.21 -11.70 -3.20
N TYR A 107 10.10 -10.73 -3.10
CA TYR A 107 10.00 -9.57 -2.22
C TYR A 107 10.08 -8.31 -3.08
N ILE A 108 9.05 -7.48 -3.05
CA ILE A 108 8.91 -6.31 -3.91
C ILE A 108 8.95 -5.07 -3.03
N VAL A 109 9.83 -4.12 -3.36
CA VAL A 109 9.83 -2.77 -2.80
C VAL A 109 9.36 -1.83 -3.89
N THR A 110 8.31 -1.07 -3.62
CA THR A 110 7.80 -0.04 -4.53
C THR A 110 7.95 1.31 -3.89
N THR A 111 8.50 2.27 -4.63
CA THR A 111 8.61 3.67 -4.22
C THR A 111 8.08 4.58 -5.32
N LEU A 112 7.88 5.85 -4.99
CA LEU A 112 7.52 6.86 -5.96
C LEU A 112 8.70 7.16 -6.87
N ASP A 113 8.48 7.21 -8.18
CA ASP A 113 9.49 7.66 -9.13
C ASP A 113 9.52 9.20 -9.17
N ALA A 114 10.26 9.80 -8.23
CA ALA A 114 10.38 11.25 -8.14
C ALA A 114 11.00 11.89 -9.39
N ASP A 115 11.88 11.16 -10.11
CA ASP A 115 12.52 11.65 -11.33
C ASP A 115 11.54 11.80 -12.50
N ALA A 116 10.40 11.09 -12.45
CA ALA A 116 9.36 11.14 -13.47
C ALA A 116 8.28 12.19 -13.18
N LEU A 117 8.38 12.91 -12.06
CA LEU A 117 7.42 13.95 -11.67
C LEU A 117 7.77 15.31 -12.27
N PRO A 118 6.78 16.19 -12.50
CA PRO A 118 7.03 17.60 -12.80
C PRO A 118 7.89 18.24 -11.69
N GLU A 119 8.82 19.12 -12.07
CA GLU A 119 9.79 19.77 -11.16
C GLU A 119 9.10 20.39 -9.93
N GLU A 120 7.99 21.10 -10.13
CA GLU A 120 7.19 21.71 -9.05
C GLU A 120 6.68 20.67 -8.03
N VAL A 121 6.25 19.50 -8.51
CA VAL A 121 5.75 18.42 -7.65
C VAL A 121 6.91 17.74 -6.92
N ALA A 122 8.02 17.49 -7.62
CA ALA A 122 9.21 16.91 -7.04
C ALA A 122 9.82 17.82 -5.95
N GLU A 123 9.85 19.13 -6.16
CA GLU A 123 10.25 20.13 -5.16
C GLU A 123 9.31 20.11 -3.96
N GLY A 124 7.99 20.06 -4.19
CA GLY A 124 6.99 19.96 -3.12
C GLY A 124 7.17 18.71 -2.26
N ILE A 125 7.40 17.55 -2.90
CA ILE A 125 7.69 16.29 -2.21
C ILE A 125 9.00 16.36 -1.45
N THR A 126 10.06 16.91 -2.05
CA THR A 126 11.36 17.06 -1.37
C THR A 126 11.26 18.01 -0.18
N LYS A 127 10.51 19.11 -0.30
CA LYS A 127 10.24 20.06 0.81
C LYS A 127 9.48 19.36 1.94
N ALA A 128 8.55 18.48 1.62
CA ALA A 128 7.73 17.74 2.58
C ALA A 128 8.50 16.60 3.26
N PHE A 129 9.15 15.75 2.47
CA PHE A 129 9.72 14.48 2.95
C PHE A 129 11.24 14.51 3.13
N GLY A 130 11.93 15.56 2.66
CA GLY A 130 13.38 15.64 2.68
C GLY A 130 14.00 14.50 1.88
N ASP A 131 14.92 13.76 2.51
CA ASP A 131 15.57 12.58 1.91
C ASP A 131 14.75 11.28 2.10
N ALA A 132 13.58 11.33 2.74
CA ALA A 132 12.74 10.17 2.97
C ALA A 132 11.84 9.87 1.76
N GLU A 133 11.63 8.58 1.49
CA GLU A 133 10.67 8.13 0.47
C GLU A 133 9.23 8.51 0.86
N PRO A 134 8.48 9.24 0.02
CA PRO A 134 7.14 9.73 0.37
C PRO A 134 6.11 8.61 0.49
N VAL A 135 6.35 7.49 -0.20
CA VAL A 135 5.56 6.27 -0.07
C VAL A 135 6.46 5.07 -0.30
N THR A 136 6.35 4.07 0.55
CA THR A 136 7.02 2.78 0.37
C THR A 136 6.01 1.66 0.49
N ILE A 137 5.93 0.79 -0.52
CA ILE A 137 5.10 -0.42 -0.51
C ILE A 137 6.03 -1.62 -0.54
N ARG A 138 5.97 -2.44 0.50
CA ARG A 138 6.71 -3.70 0.58
C ARG A 138 5.72 -4.85 0.45
N LEU A 139 5.98 -5.78 -0.47
CA LEU A 139 5.17 -6.97 -0.67
C LEU A 139 6.05 -8.21 -0.58
N VAL A 140 5.55 -9.23 0.07
CA VAL A 140 6.18 -10.56 0.15
C VAL A 140 5.19 -11.57 -0.40
N ALA A 141 5.56 -12.25 -1.47
CA ALA A 141 4.86 -13.42 -1.96
C ALA A 141 5.61 -14.66 -1.47
N GLU A 142 4.92 -15.52 -0.74
CA GLU A 142 5.45 -16.77 -0.20
C GLU A 142 5.26 -17.93 -1.20
N PHE A 143 5.96 -19.04 -0.95
CA PHE A 143 5.88 -20.22 -1.83
C PHE A 143 4.54 -20.94 -1.80
N ASP A 144 3.75 -20.75 -0.73
CA ASP A 144 2.41 -21.32 -0.59
C ASP A 144 1.33 -20.47 -1.28
N GLY A 145 1.72 -19.37 -1.92
CA GLY A 145 0.81 -18.43 -2.56
C GLY A 145 0.23 -17.38 -1.62
N SER A 146 0.58 -17.39 -0.33
CA SER A 146 0.25 -16.29 0.58
C SER A 146 1.02 -15.03 0.20
N VAL A 147 0.38 -13.88 0.43
CA VAL A 147 0.93 -12.57 0.14
C VAL A 147 0.78 -11.73 1.39
N SER A 148 1.83 -11.02 1.80
CA SER A 148 1.74 -10.01 2.84
C SER A 148 2.34 -8.70 2.36
N GLY A 149 1.85 -7.59 2.91
CA GLY A 149 2.26 -6.28 2.47
C GLY A 149 2.23 -5.24 3.56
N VAL A 150 3.07 -4.21 3.39
CA VAL A 150 3.09 -3.00 4.20
C VAL A 150 3.18 -1.81 3.25
N ILE A 151 2.22 -0.89 3.35
CA ILE A 151 2.26 0.42 2.70
C ILE A 151 2.55 1.45 3.78
N GLU A 152 3.59 2.26 3.59
CA GLU A 152 4.02 3.28 4.53
C GLU A 152 4.07 4.65 3.84
N VAL A 153 3.49 5.65 4.49
CA VAL A 153 3.71 7.06 4.23
C VAL A 153 4.33 7.63 5.50
N PRO A 154 5.57 8.12 5.48
CA PRO A 154 6.23 8.58 6.70
C PRO A 154 5.60 9.87 7.22
N ALA A 155 5.94 10.21 8.48
CA ALA A 155 5.55 11.48 9.07
C ALA A 155 6.23 12.64 8.33
N VAL A 156 5.47 13.72 8.09
CA VAL A 156 6.00 14.98 7.55
C VAL A 156 5.64 16.12 8.49
N SER A 157 6.54 17.09 8.63
CA SER A 157 6.24 18.37 9.28
C SER A 157 6.55 19.50 8.31
N TRP A 158 5.71 20.53 8.30
CA TRP A 158 5.87 21.70 7.44
C TRP A 158 5.68 22.98 8.23
N SER A 159 6.25 24.07 7.73
CA SER A 159 6.10 25.42 8.28
C SER A 159 6.17 26.42 7.13
N GLU A 160 5.09 27.18 6.91
CA GLU A 160 4.99 28.14 5.82
C GLU A 160 4.09 29.32 6.21
N GLY A 161 4.58 30.54 6.00
CA GLY A 161 3.80 31.75 6.25
C GLY A 161 3.34 31.93 7.70
N GLY A 162 4.08 31.37 8.68
CA GLY A 162 3.73 31.40 10.11
C GLY A 162 2.78 30.28 10.55
N ASN A 163 2.20 29.53 9.61
CA ASN A 163 1.46 28.31 9.92
C ASN A 163 2.43 27.13 9.94
N SER A 164 2.19 26.17 10.82
CA SER A 164 2.93 24.91 10.84
C SER A 164 2.00 23.73 10.98
N GLY A 165 2.45 22.57 10.54
CA GLY A 165 1.69 21.35 10.70
C GLY A 165 2.57 20.13 10.71
N ARG A 166 1.98 19.03 11.17
CA ARG A 166 2.61 17.73 11.22
C ARG A 166 1.59 16.67 10.85
N PHE A 167 1.90 15.89 9.84
CA PHE A 167 1.24 14.64 9.54
C PHE A 167 2.05 13.50 10.15
N GLY A 168 1.43 12.66 10.95
CA GLY A 168 2.11 11.57 11.65
C GLY A 168 2.47 10.39 10.75
N GLY A 169 1.93 10.32 9.53
CA GLY A 169 2.13 9.20 8.61
C GLY A 169 0.97 8.20 8.59
N ILE A 170 1.11 7.20 7.71
CA ILE A 170 0.18 6.09 7.51
C ILE A 170 0.98 4.80 7.45
N THR A 171 0.50 3.76 8.11
CA THR A 171 0.96 2.38 7.88
C THR A 171 -0.24 1.48 7.64
N LEU A 172 -0.34 0.88 6.47
CA LEU A 172 -1.32 -0.15 6.16
C LEU A 172 -0.58 -1.49 6.04
N THR A 173 -0.85 -2.42 6.94
CA THR A 173 -0.36 -3.80 6.82
C THR A 173 -1.48 -4.71 6.36
N PHE A 174 -1.23 -5.62 5.44
CA PHE A 174 -2.24 -6.57 4.98
C PHE A 174 -1.65 -7.96 4.73
N GLN A 175 -2.50 -8.97 4.78
CA GLN A 175 -2.19 -10.32 4.35
C GLN A 175 -3.33 -10.84 3.48
N GLY A 176 -2.96 -11.68 2.52
CA GLY A 176 -3.86 -12.31 1.59
C GLY A 176 -3.31 -13.65 1.13
N ALA A 177 -4.07 -14.29 0.26
CA ALA A 177 -3.62 -15.49 -0.44
C ALA A 177 -4.08 -15.44 -1.88
N THR A 178 -3.23 -15.94 -2.76
CA THR A 178 -3.60 -16.17 -4.15
C THR A 178 -4.32 -17.51 -4.23
N LYS A 179 -5.50 -17.52 -4.82
CA LYS A 179 -6.25 -18.74 -5.12
C LYS A 179 -6.33 -18.89 -6.62
N LYS A 180 -5.90 -20.04 -7.13
CA LYS A 180 -6.09 -20.37 -8.54
C LYS A 180 -7.59 -20.62 -8.78
N GLY A 181 -8.23 -19.75 -9.53
CA GLY A 181 -9.62 -19.88 -9.95
C GLY A 181 -9.81 -21.01 -10.96
N SER A 182 -11.08 -21.28 -11.31
CA SER A 182 -11.44 -22.28 -12.33
C SER A 182 -11.06 -21.87 -13.76
N SER A 183 -10.76 -20.60 -13.98
CA SER A 183 -10.46 -19.97 -15.28
C SER A 183 -8.95 -19.82 -15.58
N ASP A 184 -8.06 -20.47 -14.81
CA ASP A 184 -6.61 -20.17 -14.78
C ASP A 184 -6.24 -18.75 -14.31
N GLU A 185 -7.23 -17.94 -13.93
CA GLU A 185 -7.03 -16.65 -13.27
C GLU A 185 -6.60 -16.85 -11.82
N THR A 186 -5.72 -15.97 -11.36
CA THR A 186 -5.23 -15.97 -9.99
C THR A 186 -5.91 -14.84 -9.26
N GLU A 187 -6.82 -15.17 -8.35
CA GLU A 187 -7.52 -14.18 -7.53
C GLU A 187 -6.73 -13.95 -6.25
N LEU A 188 -6.48 -12.68 -5.91
CA LEU A 188 -5.95 -12.29 -4.60
C LEU A 188 -7.11 -12.11 -3.62
N THR A 189 -7.17 -12.95 -2.59
CA THR A 189 -8.11 -12.78 -1.47
C THR A 189 -7.41 -12.13 -0.30
N PHE A 190 -7.84 -10.95 0.11
CA PHE A 190 -7.37 -10.33 1.36
C PHE A 190 -7.96 -11.10 2.55
N LEU A 191 -7.13 -11.42 3.53
CA LEU A 191 -7.52 -12.12 4.76
C LEU A 191 -7.65 -11.14 5.92
N ASN A 192 -6.68 -10.25 6.05
CA ASN A 192 -6.65 -9.21 7.08
C ASN A 192 -5.99 -7.94 6.55
N ALA A 193 -6.37 -6.81 7.12
CA ALA A 193 -5.70 -5.53 6.94
C ALA A 193 -5.79 -4.70 8.22
N GLU A 194 -4.71 -4.03 8.59
CA GLU A 194 -4.63 -3.12 9.72
C GLU A 194 -4.13 -1.78 9.21
N LEU A 195 -4.93 -0.73 9.44
CA LEU A 195 -4.62 0.64 9.05
C LEU A 195 -4.29 1.45 10.30
N LYS A 196 -3.04 1.87 10.41
CA LYS A 196 -2.56 2.81 11.42
C LYS A 196 -2.46 4.18 10.77
N LEU A 197 -3.32 5.08 11.22
CA LEU A 197 -3.19 6.50 10.93
C LEU A 197 -2.57 7.16 12.15
N ALA A 198 -1.55 7.95 11.92
CA ALA A 198 -0.95 8.74 12.99
C ALA A 198 -1.56 10.15 13.04
N GLU A 199 -1.27 10.86 14.11
CA GLU A 199 -1.84 12.17 14.43
C GLU A 199 -1.54 13.23 13.37
N LEU A 200 -2.54 14.04 13.02
CA LEU A 200 -2.41 15.26 12.24
C LEU A 200 -2.51 16.46 13.18
N THR A 201 -1.49 17.31 13.21
CA THR A 201 -1.49 18.57 13.95
C THR A 201 -1.39 19.74 12.97
N LEU A 202 -2.24 20.74 13.12
CA LEU A 202 -2.15 22.04 12.44
C LEU A 202 -2.03 23.12 13.53
N GLN A 203 -1.13 24.06 13.34
CA GLN A 203 -0.93 25.22 14.21
C GLN A 203 -1.04 26.49 13.37
N GLU A 204 -1.95 27.37 13.77
CA GLU A 204 -2.14 28.68 13.18
C GLU A 204 -1.31 29.75 13.92
N LEU A 205 -1.04 30.86 13.22
CA LEU A 205 -0.30 32.02 13.71
C LEU A 205 -0.81 32.59 15.05
N ASP A 206 -2.11 32.50 15.30
CA ASP A 206 -2.75 33.06 16.51
C ASP A 206 -2.59 32.16 17.75
N GLY A 207 -1.86 31.04 17.62
CA GLY A 207 -1.57 30.10 18.70
C GLY A 207 -2.59 28.98 18.87
N ASP A 208 -3.67 29.00 18.08
CA ASP A 208 -4.65 27.92 18.03
C ASP A 208 -4.09 26.71 17.28
N SER A 209 -4.34 25.53 17.85
CA SER A 209 -3.94 24.25 17.26
C SER A 209 -5.16 23.36 17.02
N LEU A 210 -5.23 22.77 15.84
CA LEU A 210 -6.12 21.66 15.51
C LEU A 210 -5.32 20.36 15.55
N VAL A 211 -5.71 19.42 16.40
CA VAL A 211 -5.11 18.09 16.46
C VAL A 211 -6.18 17.06 16.12
N ILE A 212 -5.93 16.24 15.11
CA ILE A 212 -6.76 15.09 14.74
C ILE A 212 -5.96 13.84 15.05
N SER A 213 -6.38 13.08 16.05
CA SER A 213 -5.74 11.82 16.43
C SER A 213 -6.71 10.68 16.07
N PRO A 214 -6.62 10.14 14.83
CA PRO A 214 -7.39 8.96 14.47
C PRO A 214 -6.92 7.76 15.29
N SER A 215 -7.82 6.81 15.53
CA SER A 215 -7.44 5.53 16.12
C SER A 215 -6.86 4.59 15.06
N THR A 216 -6.32 3.46 15.52
CA THR A 216 -5.94 2.35 14.63
C THR A 216 -7.20 1.58 14.23
N GLY A 217 -7.45 1.47 12.93
CA GLY A 217 -8.55 0.68 12.39
C GLY A 217 -8.11 -0.74 12.02
N HIS A 218 -8.98 -1.71 12.28
CA HIS A 218 -8.80 -3.10 11.86
C HIS A 218 -9.86 -3.48 10.84
N MET A 219 -9.45 -4.12 9.74
CA MET A 219 -10.34 -4.65 8.72
C MET A 219 -10.12 -6.15 8.60
N GLU A 220 -11.19 -6.92 8.75
CA GLU A 220 -11.19 -8.36 8.55
C GLU A 220 -12.09 -8.73 7.37
N TYR A 221 -11.64 -9.67 6.55
CA TYR A 221 -12.43 -10.20 5.45
C TYR A 221 -13.27 -11.37 5.96
N GLU A 222 -14.59 -11.20 5.97
CA GLU A 222 -15.51 -12.27 6.34
C GLU A 222 -15.83 -13.15 5.12
N GLN A 223 -16.08 -14.45 5.32
CA GLN A 223 -16.27 -15.45 4.24
C GLN A 223 -17.41 -15.11 3.24
N ASP A 224 -18.26 -14.14 3.56
CA ASP A 224 -19.37 -13.66 2.73
C ASP A 224 -19.03 -12.38 1.92
N GLN A 225 -17.75 -12.09 1.72
CA GLN A 225 -17.22 -10.96 0.93
C GLN A 225 -17.55 -9.56 1.49
N GLN A 226 -17.92 -9.47 2.76
CA GLN A 226 -18.06 -8.18 3.43
C GLN A 226 -16.75 -7.84 4.12
N LEU A 227 -16.21 -6.65 3.83
CA LEU A 227 -15.16 -6.07 4.65
C LEU A 227 -15.84 -5.48 5.88
N LYS A 228 -15.63 -6.11 7.03
CA LYS A 228 -15.98 -5.52 8.31
C LYS A 228 -14.76 -4.78 8.84
N GLY A 229 -14.90 -3.47 8.93
CA GLY A 229 -13.94 -2.59 9.57
C GLY A 229 -14.45 -2.19 10.94
N GLU A 230 -13.65 -2.43 11.98
CA GLU A 230 -13.81 -1.71 13.24
C GLU A 230 -12.84 -0.54 13.24
N TRP A 231 -13.41 0.66 13.32
CA TRP A 231 -12.66 1.86 13.60
C TRP A 231 -13.03 2.30 15.00
N PRO A 232 -12.12 2.17 15.99
CA PRO A 232 -12.32 2.84 17.26
C PRO A 232 -12.52 4.34 16.96
N GLY A 233 -13.31 5.08 17.71
CA GLY A 233 -13.44 6.52 17.47
C GLY A 233 -12.11 7.29 17.38
N GLY A 234 -12.12 8.48 16.80
CA GLY A 234 -10.99 9.42 16.82
C GLY A 234 -11.13 10.46 17.93
N SER A 235 -10.14 11.34 18.06
CA SER A 235 -10.31 12.59 18.82
C SER A 235 -9.89 13.80 17.97
N LEU A 236 -10.61 14.90 18.17
CA LEU A 236 -10.35 16.20 17.58
C LEU A 236 -10.12 17.17 18.73
N ARG A 237 -8.97 17.84 18.77
CA ARG A 237 -8.72 18.94 19.71
C ARG A 237 -8.62 20.24 18.93
N PHE A 238 -9.42 21.25 19.29
CA PHE A 238 -9.33 22.58 18.70
C PHE A 238 -9.32 23.65 19.79
N ALA A 239 -8.37 24.58 19.74
CA ALA A 239 -8.23 25.67 20.71
C ALA A 239 -8.29 25.18 22.19
N GLY A 240 -7.65 24.04 22.48
CA GLY A 240 -7.63 23.42 23.81
C GLY A 240 -8.91 22.69 24.23
N THR A 241 -9.91 22.57 23.35
CA THR A 241 -11.15 21.82 23.59
C THR A 241 -11.08 20.45 22.91
N ASP A 242 -11.33 19.38 23.69
CA ASP A 242 -11.36 17.99 23.21
C ASP A 242 -12.76 17.58 22.76
N PHE A 243 -12.85 17.03 21.55
CA PHE A 243 -14.03 16.42 20.95
C PHE A 243 -13.71 14.95 20.68
N ASN A 244 -14.51 14.03 21.23
CA ASN A 244 -14.43 12.62 20.86
C ASN A 244 -15.25 12.40 19.59
N LEU A 245 -14.65 11.76 18.60
CA LEU A 245 -15.31 11.32 17.38
C LEU A 245 -15.66 9.86 17.56
N ASP A 246 -16.88 9.54 17.99
CA ASP A 246 -17.29 8.13 18.05
C ASP A 246 -17.69 7.68 16.63
N VAL A 247 -17.00 6.66 16.12
CA VAL A 247 -17.32 6.06 14.82
C VAL A 247 -17.93 4.70 15.13
N GLU A 248 -19.27 4.65 15.22
CA GLU A 248 -19.95 3.43 15.72
C GLU A 248 -19.74 2.21 14.82
N SER A 249 -19.56 2.38 13.50
CA SER A 249 -19.06 1.33 12.60
C SER A 249 -18.74 1.88 11.20
N LEU A 250 -17.78 1.26 10.51
CA LEU A 250 -17.52 1.42 9.07
C LEU A 250 -17.75 0.06 8.40
N SER A 251 -18.97 -0.18 7.92
CA SER A 251 -19.28 -1.40 7.15
C SER A 251 -19.28 -1.10 5.65
N GLY A 252 -18.40 -1.77 4.90
CA GLY A 252 -18.38 -1.74 3.44
C GLY A 252 -18.68 -3.12 2.87
N ARG A 253 -19.58 -3.22 1.88
CA ARG A 253 -19.88 -4.48 1.21
C ARG A 253 -19.18 -4.51 -0.14
N ILE A 254 -18.26 -5.44 -0.35
CA ILE A 254 -17.71 -5.74 -1.67
C ILE A 254 -18.64 -6.77 -2.29
N ASP A 255 -19.54 -6.34 -3.16
CA ASP A 255 -20.34 -7.28 -3.93
C ASP A 255 -19.45 -7.98 -4.97
N GLN A 256 -19.59 -9.30 -5.04
CA GLN A 256 -18.96 -10.16 -6.04
C GLN A 256 -19.12 -9.57 -7.44
N VAL A 257 -18.01 -9.32 -8.15
CA VAL A 257 -18.01 -8.96 -9.57
C VAL A 257 -18.46 -10.19 -10.36
N ASN A 258 -19.77 -10.31 -10.57
CA ASN A 258 -20.33 -11.34 -11.41
C ASN A 258 -20.26 -10.84 -12.87
N HIS A 259 -19.41 -11.47 -13.69
CA HIS A 259 -19.27 -11.13 -15.11
C HIS A 259 -20.63 -11.13 -15.80
N GLY A 260 -21.15 -9.94 -16.11
CA GLY A 260 -22.33 -9.81 -16.99
C GLY A 260 -23.24 -8.61 -16.78
N LYS A 261 -23.16 -7.88 -15.65
CA LYS A 261 -23.85 -6.58 -15.43
C LYS A 261 -23.32 -5.93 -14.15
N THR A 262 -22.42 -4.96 -14.29
CA THR A 262 -21.80 -4.25 -13.17
C THR A 262 -22.70 -3.11 -12.70
N THR A 263 -23.06 -3.18 -11.41
CA THR A 263 -23.61 -2.06 -10.64
C THR A 263 -22.39 -1.38 -9.99
N PRO A 264 -22.30 -0.03 -9.98
CA PRO A 264 -21.08 0.67 -9.61
C PRO A 264 -20.57 0.33 -8.21
N LEU A 265 -19.24 0.33 -8.08
CA LEU A 265 -18.50 0.40 -6.83
C LEU A 265 -18.78 1.76 -6.17
N LEU A 266 -19.91 1.88 -5.49
CA LEU A 266 -20.12 2.95 -4.54
C LEU A 266 -19.40 2.53 -3.27
N LEU A 267 -18.29 3.19 -2.94
CA LEU A 267 -18.03 3.45 -1.52
C LEU A 267 -19.34 4.07 -1.02
N GLY A 268 -20.13 3.29 -0.28
CA GLY A 268 -21.40 3.75 0.25
C GLY A 268 -21.15 5.09 0.94
N SER A 269 -22.03 6.07 0.71
CA SER A 269 -21.93 7.39 1.32
C SER A 269 -21.55 7.24 2.80
N THR A 270 -20.34 7.64 3.16
CA THR A 270 -19.91 7.66 4.55
C THR A 270 -20.67 8.79 5.23
N SER A 271 -21.75 8.47 5.94
CA SER A 271 -22.33 9.41 6.89
C SER A 271 -21.51 9.33 8.17
N ILE A 272 -20.62 10.31 8.36
CA ILE A 272 -20.04 10.55 9.68
C ILE A 272 -21.12 11.26 10.50
N GLU A 273 -21.90 10.51 11.27
CA GLU A 273 -22.77 11.11 12.28
C GLU A 273 -21.93 11.53 13.48
N LEU A 274 -21.65 12.83 13.58
CA LEU A 274 -21.08 13.44 14.78
C LEU A 274 -22.17 13.51 15.86
N SER A 275 -22.38 12.43 16.62
CA SER A 275 -23.27 12.46 17.78
C SER A 275 -22.46 12.74 19.05
N GLY A 276 -22.95 13.68 19.89
CA GLY A 276 -22.43 13.87 21.24
C GLY A 276 -21.25 14.83 21.43
N VAL A 277 -21.21 15.98 20.75
CA VAL A 277 -20.29 17.08 21.10
C VAL A 277 -20.64 17.64 22.48
N LYS A 278 -19.94 17.16 23.52
CA LYS A 278 -20.05 17.70 24.90
C LYS A 278 -19.02 18.80 25.13
N ALA A 279 -19.33 20.01 24.68
CA ALA A 279 -18.59 21.21 25.06
C ALA A 279 -19.05 21.71 26.44
N GLY A 280 -18.62 21.06 27.52
CA GLY A 280 -19.01 21.48 28.88
C GLY A 280 -20.52 21.32 29.17
N LYS A 281 -21.02 22.06 30.17
CA LYS A 281 -22.35 21.85 30.81
C LYS A 281 -23.58 22.11 29.94
N GLU A 282 -23.43 22.53 28.68
CA GLU A 282 -24.53 22.80 27.77
C GLU A 282 -24.40 21.89 26.53
N GLU A 283 -25.44 21.10 26.28
CA GLU A 283 -25.55 20.28 25.07
C GLU A 283 -25.83 21.20 23.89
N ALA A 284 -24.82 21.45 23.05
CA ALA A 284 -25.00 22.03 21.74
C ALA A 284 -25.10 20.89 20.72
N MET A 285 -26.28 20.67 20.15
CA MET A 285 -26.45 19.81 18.99
C MET A 285 -25.99 20.58 17.74
N PHE A 286 -24.85 20.17 17.19
CA PHE A 286 -24.42 20.61 15.86
C PHE A 286 -24.85 19.54 14.84
N HIS A 287 -25.78 19.88 13.96
CA HIS A 287 -26.05 19.08 12.77
C HIS A 287 -25.08 19.50 11.67
N LEU A 288 -24.07 18.67 11.42
CA LEU A 288 -23.28 18.74 10.19
C LEU A 288 -23.98 17.83 9.17
N ASP A 289 -24.89 18.42 8.39
CA ASP A 289 -25.50 17.73 7.27
C ASP A 289 -24.44 17.56 6.17
N ARG A 290 -23.79 16.39 6.17
CA ARG A 290 -23.02 15.83 5.05
C ARG A 290 -21.66 16.52 4.78
N VAL A 291 -20.58 15.78 5.04
CA VAL A 291 -19.25 16.08 4.49
C VAL A 291 -19.08 15.26 3.22
N GLU A 292 -19.15 15.91 2.06
CA GLU A 292 -18.79 15.28 0.79
C GLU A 292 -17.29 15.40 0.60
N PHE A 293 -16.59 14.27 0.50
CA PHE A 293 -15.22 14.25 -0.01
C PHE A 293 -15.32 14.25 -1.54
N SER A 294 -14.95 15.37 -2.16
CA SER A 294 -14.83 15.52 -3.62
C SER A 294 -13.51 14.97 -4.12
#